data_AF-A0A9P7UQ76-F1
#
_entry.id   AF-A0A9P7UQ76-F1
#
_cell.length_a   1.000
_cell.length_b   1.000
_cell.length_c   1.000
_cell.angle_alpha   90.00
_cell.angle_beta   90.00
_cell.angle_gamma   90.00
#
_symmetry.space_group_name_H-M   'P 1'
#
loop_
_entity.id
_entity.type
_entity.pdbx_description
1 polymer ?
#
loop_
_entity_poly.entity_id
_entity_poly.type
_entity_poly.pdbx_seq_one_letter_code
_entity_poly.pdbx_strand_id
1 'polypeptide(L)'
;MPRSPIKPPKTSSSPYPPSSPTKRLSQSRPSVSMPKSQEPYRFDFGKYNGKTLLEVPPSYITWCINEGVTETRPQLKKAIKSYMQSPPATELAAATSSKPQRTSVTQAIAQREKQLRESMGQWLLDECWMALQVTAPSTDGGQRSVTVTEERKLQKKWLDILEASTTAEFVKQYPPRPQNAEAELPKTSRAANRLRETLASCPVVSSGMIDFPMLSDAERLCVTAEYDQLTGKIIGWSWSNDFIKDVKKCLTAVKRECGDRGLEAAVWEVRDVYSSYVGGITCEKRGMNQSECYVFHDQSVYWFKSLPKRP
;
A
#
# COMPACT_ATOMS: atom_id res chain seq x y z
N MET A 1 -52.80 17.72 -4.85
CA MET A 1 -52.62 17.69 -3.39
C MET A 1 -51.31 16.99 -3.07
N PRO A 2 -50.27 17.67 -2.55
CA PRO A 2 -49.00 17.02 -2.22
C PRO A 2 -49.04 16.51 -0.78
N ARG A 3 -48.80 15.20 -0.58
CA ARG A 3 -48.55 14.61 0.75
C ARG A 3 -47.04 14.48 0.94
N SER A 4 -46.52 15.26 1.88
CA SER A 4 -45.14 15.17 2.37
C SER A 4 -44.91 13.88 3.18
N PRO A 5 -43.74 13.23 3.08
CA PRO A 5 -43.40 12.12 3.96
C PRO A 5 -42.82 12.59 5.30
N ILE A 6 -43.32 11.93 6.34
CA ILE A 6 -43.05 12.11 7.78
C ILE A 6 -41.67 11.56 8.15
N LYS A 7 -40.88 12.33 8.91
CA LYS A 7 -39.65 11.87 9.58
C LYS A 7 -39.98 11.17 10.90
N PRO A 8 -39.37 10.02 11.22
CA PRO A 8 -39.49 9.41 12.55
C PRO A 8 -38.54 10.04 13.59
N PRO A 9 -38.89 9.97 14.89
CA PRO A 9 -38.26 10.73 15.98
C PRO A 9 -37.00 10.09 16.57
N LYS A 10 -36.17 10.95 17.17
CA LYS A 10 -34.97 10.65 17.95
C LYS A 10 -35.35 10.19 19.37
N THR A 11 -34.84 9.04 19.80
CA THR A 11 -34.76 8.58 21.20
C THR A 11 -33.29 8.72 21.63
N SER A 12 -32.88 9.67 22.48
CA SER A 12 -33.17 9.95 23.89
C SER A 12 -32.74 8.87 24.88
N SER A 13 -31.79 9.29 25.72
CA SER A 13 -31.57 8.95 27.14
C SER A 13 -31.15 7.53 27.52
N SER A 14 -29.86 7.38 27.87
CA SER A 14 -29.40 6.37 28.82
C SER A 14 -28.77 7.08 30.04
N PRO A 15 -29.27 6.84 31.26
CA PRO A 15 -28.80 7.49 32.49
C PRO A 15 -27.74 6.66 33.22
N TYR A 16 -26.65 7.31 33.62
CA TYR A 16 -25.67 6.79 34.59
C TYR A 16 -26.30 6.68 35.99
N PRO A 17 -25.90 5.67 36.79
CA PRO A 17 -26.00 5.73 38.25
C PRO A 17 -24.66 6.10 38.93
N PRO A 18 -24.71 6.57 40.20
CA PRO A 18 -23.61 7.28 40.86
C PRO A 18 -22.87 6.48 41.95
N SER A 19 -21.67 6.98 42.30
CA SER A 19 -21.03 7.01 43.63
C SER A 19 -20.69 5.72 44.39
N SER A 20 -19.42 5.58 44.81
CA SER A 20 -19.02 5.85 46.21
C SER A 20 -17.50 5.77 46.47
N PRO A 21 -16.97 6.51 47.46
CA PRO A 21 -15.55 6.59 47.81
C PRO A 21 -15.19 5.72 49.02
N THR A 22 -14.06 5.04 48.99
CA THR A 22 -13.52 4.33 50.17
C THR A 22 -12.16 4.92 50.55
N LYS A 23 -12.20 5.82 51.55
CA LYS A 23 -11.04 6.17 52.38
C LYS A 23 -10.57 4.90 53.11
N ARG A 24 -9.30 4.55 52.95
CA ARG A 24 -8.62 3.63 53.88
C ARG A 24 -7.35 4.31 54.40
N LEU A 25 -7.45 4.83 55.63
CA LEU A 25 -6.28 5.11 56.46
C LEU A 25 -5.52 3.80 56.66
N SER A 26 -4.22 3.79 56.43
CA SER A 26 -3.33 2.73 56.88
C SER A 26 -2.13 3.38 57.54
N GLN A 27 -2.06 3.13 58.84
CA GLN A 27 -1.10 3.65 59.79
C GLN A 27 0.32 3.24 59.43
N SER A 28 1.20 4.22 59.58
CA SER A 28 2.65 4.17 59.54
C SER A 28 3.25 3.18 60.54
N ARG A 29 4.08 2.27 60.04
CA ARG A 29 5.04 1.47 60.82
C ARG A 29 6.45 1.85 60.34
N PRO A 30 7.35 2.32 61.22
CA PRO A 30 8.72 2.66 60.83
C PRO A 30 9.53 1.36 60.64
N SER A 31 9.63 0.90 59.39
CA SER A 31 10.54 -0.19 59.03
C SER A 31 11.95 0.35 58.82
N VAL A 32 12.84 -0.13 59.67
CA VAL A 32 14.30 0.05 59.61
C VAL A 32 14.80 -0.32 58.21
N SER A 33 15.38 0.65 57.52
CA SER A 33 15.82 0.58 56.13
C SER A 33 17.14 -0.16 56.01
N MET A 34 17.07 -1.45 55.67
CA MET A 34 18.15 -2.12 54.95
C MET A 34 18.34 -1.44 53.58
N PRO A 35 19.57 -1.37 53.03
CA PRO A 35 19.80 -0.85 51.69
C PRO A 35 19.05 -1.74 50.69
N LYS A 36 17.91 -1.23 50.20
CA LYS A 36 17.08 -1.92 49.20
C LYS A 36 17.96 -2.17 47.98
N SER A 37 18.19 -3.45 47.66
CA SER A 37 18.60 -3.84 46.32
C SER A 37 17.67 -3.12 45.35
N GLN A 38 18.25 -2.34 44.43
CA GLN A 38 17.46 -1.52 43.51
C GLN A 38 16.58 -2.44 42.69
N GLU A 39 15.28 -2.45 42.96
CA GLU A 39 14.32 -3.22 42.17
C GLU A 39 14.35 -2.72 40.71
N PRO A 40 14.28 -3.63 39.72
CA PRO A 40 14.26 -3.24 38.32
C PRO A 40 13.11 -2.28 38.04
N TYR A 41 13.39 -1.19 37.34
CA TYR A 41 12.36 -0.23 36.94
C TYR A 41 11.27 -0.94 36.12
N ARG A 42 10.02 -0.73 36.53
CA ARG A 42 8.84 -1.20 35.81
C ARG A 42 8.10 0.01 35.24
N PHE A 43 7.70 -0.09 33.98
CA PHE A 43 6.84 0.90 33.35
C PHE A 43 5.54 0.98 34.12
N ASP A 44 5.12 2.19 34.48
CA ASP A 44 3.87 2.49 35.19
C ASP A 44 2.86 3.20 34.28
N PHE A 45 3.07 3.12 32.95
CA PHE A 45 2.26 3.79 31.93
C PHE A 45 2.25 3.02 30.60
N GLY A 46 1.33 3.42 29.72
CA GLY A 46 1.28 2.96 28.33
C GLY A 46 0.96 1.47 28.17
N LYS A 47 1.22 0.95 26.96
CA LYS A 47 0.95 -0.44 26.55
C LYS A 47 1.73 -1.48 27.36
N TYR A 48 2.86 -1.09 27.95
CA TYR A 48 3.78 -1.98 28.68
C TYR A 48 3.75 -1.78 30.20
N ASN A 49 2.65 -1.28 30.75
CA ASN A 49 2.50 -1.12 32.21
C ASN A 49 2.78 -2.44 32.97
N GLY A 50 3.56 -2.34 34.04
CA GLY A 50 4.06 -3.44 34.87
C GLY A 50 5.31 -4.16 34.34
N LYS A 51 5.71 -3.94 33.08
CA LYS A 51 6.86 -4.61 32.45
C LYS A 51 8.17 -3.91 32.77
N THR A 52 9.26 -4.67 32.84
CA THR A 52 10.62 -4.14 32.98
C THR A 52 11.19 -3.71 31.62
N LEU A 53 12.29 -2.94 31.64
CA LEU A 53 13.03 -2.58 30.42
C LEU A 53 13.45 -3.78 29.56
N LEU A 54 13.64 -4.96 30.18
CA LEU A 54 14.03 -6.20 29.47
C LEU A 54 12.86 -6.93 28.80
N GLU A 55 11.65 -6.73 29.30
CA GLU A 55 10.45 -7.38 28.77
C GLU A 55 9.81 -6.59 27.62
N VAL A 56 10.36 -5.43 27.30
CA VAL A 56 9.80 -4.48 26.35
C VAL A 56 10.68 -4.42 25.10
N PRO A 57 10.09 -4.40 23.88
CA PRO A 57 10.88 -4.32 22.65
C PRO A 57 11.80 -3.08 22.63
N PRO A 58 13.04 -3.19 22.12
CA PRO A 58 13.96 -2.05 22.04
C PRO A 58 13.39 -0.85 21.28
N SER A 59 12.55 -1.09 20.27
CA SER A 59 11.87 -0.04 19.50
C SER A 59 10.98 0.85 20.37
N TYR A 60 10.35 0.30 21.42
CA TYR A 60 9.51 1.08 22.33
C TYR A 60 10.35 1.98 23.24
N ILE A 61 11.54 1.52 23.67
CA ILE A 61 12.48 2.33 24.45
C ILE A 61 12.96 3.52 23.61
N THR A 62 13.32 3.29 22.34
CA THR A 62 13.68 4.35 21.39
C THR A 62 12.54 5.35 21.21
N TRP A 63 11.30 4.88 21.07
CA TRP A 63 10.12 5.74 21.01
C TRP A 63 9.96 6.61 22.27
N CYS A 64 10.12 6.05 23.47
CA CYS A 64 10.05 6.81 24.73
C CYS A 64 11.12 7.93 24.82
N ILE A 65 12.29 7.73 24.22
CA ILE A 65 13.35 8.75 24.15
C ILE A 65 12.96 9.85 23.17
N ASN A 66 12.51 9.48 21.97
CA ASN A 66 12.19 10.43 20.90
C ASN A 66 10.97 11.31 21.23
N GLU A 67 9.95 10.75 21.88
CA GLU A 67 8.75 11.49 22.30
C GLU A 67 8.95 12.31 23.59
N GLY A 68 10.18 12.35 24.14
CA GLY A 68 10.47 13.12 25.35
C GLY A 68 9.81 12.59 26.62
N VAL A 69 9.30 11.36 26.62
CA VAL A 69 8.68 10.72 27.81
C VAL A 69 9.67 10.65 28.97
N THR A 70 10.95 10.47 28.66
CA THR A 70 12.06 10.45 29.62
C THR A 70 12.25 11.78 30.35
N GLU A 71 11.86 12.92 29.79
CA GLU A 71 11.97 14.23 30.43
C GLU A 71 10.90 14.40 31.52
N THR A 72 9.71 13.85 31.30
CA THR A 72 8.63 13.86 32.31
C THR A 72 8.85 12.83 33.43
N ARG A 73 9.71 11.82 33.21
CA ARG A 73 9.89 10.66 34.09
C ARG A 73 11.39 10.40 34.37
N PRO A 74 11.99 11.08 35.37
CA PRO A 74 13.43 10.97 35.64
C PRO A 74 13.85 9.56 36.07
N GLN A 75 12.96 8.77 36.69
CA GLN A 75 13.22 7.39 37.05
C GLN A 75 13.43 6.50 35.81
N LEU A 76 12.60 6.69 34.77
CA LEU A 76 12.75 6.01 33.48
C LEU A 76 14.07 6.43 32.80
N LYS A 77 14.38 7.73 32.77
CA LYS A 77 15.63 8.25 32.21
C LYS A 77 16.87 7.63 32.87
N LYS A 78 16.86 7.51 34.21
CA LYS A 78 17.93 6.86 34.97
C LYS A 78 18.01 5.36 34.65
N ALA A 79 16.88 4.68 34.57
CA ALA A 79 16.83 3.25 34.28
C ALA A 79 17.32 2.92 32.86
N ILE A 80 16.94 3.72 31.85
CA ILE A 80 17.45 3.61 30.48
C ILE A 80 18.95 3.87 30.43
N LYS A 81 19.46 4.90 31.13
CA LYS A 81 20.90 5.19 31.19
C LYS A 81 21.67 4.02 31.80
N SER A 82 21.18 3.44 32.89
CA SER A 82 21.79 2.25 33.51
C SER A 82 21.76 1.03 32.58
N TYR A 83 20.66 0.82 31.87
CA TYR A 83 20.49 -0.26 30.90
C TYR A 83 21.46 -0.14 29.71
N MET A 84 21.74 1.08 29.25
CA MET A 84 22.70 1.36 28.17
C MET A 84 24.16 1.23 28.61
N GLN A 85 24.46 1.53 29.88
CA GLN A 85 25.81 1.43 30.43
C GLN A 85 26.20 0.00 30.83
N SER A 86 25.23 -0.80 31.22
CA SER A 86 25.43 -2.20 31.58
C SER A 86 24.31 -3.02 30.95
N PRO A 87 24.42 -3.39 29.66
CA PRO A 87 23.49 -4.36 29.09
C PRO A 87 23.61 -5.63 29.93
N PRO A 88 22.54 -6.10 30.60
CA PRO A 88 22.63 -7.26 31.44
C PRO A 88 23.11 -8.44 30.58
N ALA A 89 24.25 -9.01 30.97
CA ALA A 89 24.77 -10.23 30.39
C ALA A 89 23.62 -11.23 30.34
N THR A 90 23.26 -11.62 29.12
CA THR A 90 22.05 -12.35 28.79
C THR A 90 22.20 -13.82 29.20
N GLU A 91 22.40 -14.08 30.50
CA GLU A 91 22.70 -15.43 31.02
C GLU A 91 21.45 -16.22 31.45
N LEU A 92 20.29 -15.58 31.61
CA LEU A 92 19.05 -16.27 32.06
C LEU A 92 18.06 -16.61 30.94
N ALA A 93 18.36 -16.31 29.67
CA ALA A 93 17.52 -16.69 28.53
C ALA A 93 18.00 -17.96 27.77
N ALA A 94 19.04 -18.63 28.27
CA ALA A 94 19.70 -19.73 27.56
C ALA A 94 19.01 -21.12 27.67
N ALA A 95 17.93 -21.27 28.43
CA ALA A 95 17.36 -22.61 28.70
C ALA A 95 16.19 -23.04 27.80
N THR A 96 15.58 -22.16 26.99
CA THR A 96 14.50 -22.57 26.05
C THR A 96 14.46 -21.82 24.72
N SER A 97 15.42 -20.94 24.44
CA SER A 97 15.48 -20.25 23.15
C SER A 97 16.35 -21.02 22.16
N SER A 98 15.69 -21.76 21.26
CA SER A 98 16.28 -22.11 19.97
C SER A 98 16.81 -20.81 19.35
N LYS A 99 18.13 -20.69 19.22
CA LYS A 99 18.78 -19.54 18.59
C LYS A 99 18.03 -19.23 17.29
N PRO A 100 17.49 -18.00 17.10
CA PRO A 100 16.82 -17.67 15.85
C PRO A 100 17.83 -17.89 14.73
N GLN A 101 17.52 -18.88 13.89
CA GLN A 101 18.33 -19.22 12.73
C GLN A 101 18.50 -17.93 11.94
N ARG A 102 19.75 -17.49 11.78
CA ARG A 102 20.10 -16.28 11.04
C ARG A 102 19.71 -16.53 9.59
N THR A 103 18.49 -16.13 9.22
CA THR A 103 18.01 -16.27 7.84
C THR A 103 18.94 -15.49 6.95
N SER A 104 19.34 -16.11 5.83
CA SER A 104 20.17 -15.41 4.86
C SER A 104 19.41 -14.19 4.35
N VAL A 105 20.12 -13.09 4.03
CA VAL A 105 19.49 -11.87 3.50
C VAL A 105 18.63 -12.20 2.26
N THR A 106 19.08 -13.14 1.43
CA THR A 106 18.34 -13.64 0.27
C THR A 106 17.00 -14.29 0.65
N GLN A 107 16.97 -15.13 1.69
CA GLN A 107 15.73 -15.73 2.19
C GLN A 107 14.80 -14.66 2.76
N ALA A 108 15.33 -13.66 3.47
CA ALA A 108 14.52 -12.57 4.01
C ALA A 108 13.86 -11.74 2.89
N ILE A 109 14.59 -11.42 1.81
CA ILE A 109 14.05 -10.71 0.65
C ILE A 109 12.96 -11.55 -0.05
N ALA A 110 13.24 -12.83 -0.32
CA ALA A 110 12.28 -13.73 -0.96
C ALA A 110 10.99 -13.91 -0.12
N GLN A 111 11.12 -13.96 1.21
CA GLN A 111 9.98 -14.06 2.11
C GLN A 111 9.11 -12.80 2.06
N ARG A 112 9.72 -11.60 2.05
CA ARG A 112 9.00 -10.34 1.93
C ARG A 112 8.28 -10.21 0.59
N GLU A 113 8.94 -10.57 -0.50
CA GLU A 113 8.32 -10.60 -1.83
C GLU A 113 7.11 -11.54 -1.86
N LYS A 114 7.25 -12.75 -1.27
CA LYS A 114 6.14 -13.70 -1.15
C LYS A 114 4.97 -13.11 -0.35
N GLN A 115 5.24 -12.43 0.76
CA GLN A 115 4.20 -11.79 1.57
C GLN A 115 3.46 -10.69 0.81
N LEU A 116 4.19 -9.84 0.07
CA LEU A 116 3.57 -8.83 -0.78
C LEU A 116 2.72 -9.48 -1.87
N ARG A 117 3.26 -10.50 -2.54
CA ARG A 117 2.58 -11.28 -3.57
C ARG A 117 1.26 -11.89 -3.09
N GLU A 118 1.24 -12.42 -1.87
CA GLU A 118 0.03 -12.95 -1.21
C GLU A 118 -0.97 -11.83 -0.86
N SER A 119 -0.48 -10.66 -0.44
CA SER A 119 -1.34 -9.55 0.00
C SER A 119 -2.00 -8.76 -1.13
N MET A 120 -1.30 -8.55 -2.26
CA MET A 120 -1.76 -7.68 -3.36
C MET A 120 -2.06 -8.44 -4.66
N GLY A 121 -1.61 -9.69 -4.75
CA GLY A 121 -1.68 -10.50 -5.97
C GLY A 121 -0.46 -10.28 -6.88
N GLN A 122 -0.08 -11.35 -7.58
CA GLN A 122 1.09 -11.38 -8.47
C GLN A 122 1.09 -10.23 -9.49
N TRP A 123 -0.02 -10.10 -10.24
CA TRP A 123 -0.08 -9.17 -11.37
C TRP A 123 0.08 -7.71 -10.92
N LEU A 124 -0.48 -7.35 -9.76
CA LEU A 124 -0.41 -5.99 -9.24
C LEU A 124 1.01 -5.69 -8.74
N LEU A 125 1.65 -6.66 -8.09
CA LEU A 125 3.05 -6.55 -7.69
C LEU A 125 3.96 -6.33 -8.90
N ASP A 126 3.79 -7.13 -9.96
CA ASP A 126 4.60 -7.03 -11.18
C ASP A 126 4.47 -5.66 -11.85
N GLU A 127 3.26 -5.10 -11.92
CA GLU A 127 3.07 -3.77 -12.50
C GLU A 127 3.61 -2.63 -11.62
N CYS A 128 3.45 -2.71 -10.30
CA CYS A 128 4.10 -1.75 -9.40
C CYS A 128 5.62 -1.83 -9.52
N TRP A 129 6.16 -3.05 -9.70
CA TRP A 129 7.57 -3.28 -9.92
C TRP A 129 8.04 -2.60 -11.21
N MET A 130 7.34 -2.81 -12.33
CA MET A 130 7.63 -2.15 -13.61
C MET A 130 7.59 -0.62 -13.49
N ALA A 131 6.59 -0.07 -12.80
CA ALA A 131 6.49 1.36 -12.55
C ALA A 131 7.70 1.91 -11.78
N LEU A 132 8.21 1.17 -10.79
CA LEU A 132 9.43 1.52 -10.08
C LEU A 132 10.67 1.47 -10.97
N GLN A 133 10.77 0.50 -11.90
CA GLN A 133 11.91 0.43 -12.83
C GLN A 133 11.97 1.66 -13.72
N VAL A 134 10.82 2.09 -14.27
CA VAL A 134 10.71 3.27 -15.14
C VAL A 134 11.04 4.55 -14.37
N THR A 135 10.69 4.61 -13.09
CA THR A 135 10.92 5.78 -12.23
C THR A 135 12.34 5.84 -11.66
N ALA A 136 13.05 4.71 -11.64
CA ALA A 136 14.43 4.67 -11.19
C ALA A 136 15.27 5.59 -12.09
N PRO A 137 16.10 6.48 -11.51
CA PRO A 137 16.96 7.33 -12.31
C PRO A 137 17.80 6.43 -13.22
N SER A 138 17.67 6.61 -14.53
CA SER A 138 18.55 5.95 -15.50
C SER A 138 19.97 6.27 -15.07
N THR A 139 20.69 5.26 -14.56
CA THR A 139 22.10 5.40 -14.23
C THR A 139 22.81 5.67 -15.54
N ASP A 140 23.04 6.95 -15.82
CA ASP A 140 23.71 7.55 -16.98
C ASP A 140 24.22 6.54 -18.00
N GLY A 141 23.43 6.36 -19.09
CA GLY A 141 23.74 5.90 -20.47
C GLY A 141 24.85 4.89 -20.80
N GLY A 142 25.65 4.46 -19.85
CA GLY A 142 26.72 3.50 -19.98
C GLY A 142 26.22 2.18 -19.45
N GLN A 143 26.36 1.13 -20.24
CA GLN A 143 26.20 -0.26 -19.83
C GLN A 143 27.17 -0.60 -18.69
N ARG A 144 26.91 -0.11 -17.47
CA ARG A 144 27.57 -0.60 -16.27
C ARG A 144 26.86 -1.89 -15.89
N SER A 145 27.60 -2.99 -15.93
CA SER A 145 27.19 -4.24 -15.32
C SER A 145 26.87 -3.97 -13.84
N VAL A 146 25.59 -4.04 -13.48
CA VAL A 146 25.13 -3.94 -12.10
C VAL A 146 25.63 -5.20 -11.38
N THR A 147 26.40 -5.02 -10.30
CA THR A 147 26.85 -6.17 -9.51
C THR A 147 25.65 -6.82 -8.80
N VAL A 148 25.70 -8.13 -8.54
CA VAL A 148 24.66 -8.87 -7.78
C VAL A 148 24.34 -8.19 -6.44
N THR A 149 25.32 -7.54 -5.83
CA THR A 149 25.13 -6.81 -4.57
C THR A 149 24.29 -5.54 -4.74
N GLU A 150 24.47 -4.80 -5.83
CA GLU A 150 23.68 -3.60 -6.12
C GLU A 150 22.23 -3.95 -6.53
N GLU A 151 22.05 -5.01 -7.31
CA GLU A 151 20.72 -5.52 -7.66
C GLU A 151 19.92 -5.89 -6.40
N ARG A 152 20.54 -6.59 -5.44
CA ARG A 152 19.88 -6.93 -4.16
C ARG A 152 19.55 -5.72 -3.30
N LYS A 153 20.41 -4.69 -3.29
CA LYS A 153 20.13 -3.43 -2.58
C LYS A 153 18.94 -2.72 -3.21
N LEU A 154 18.87 -2.70 -4.53
CA LEU A 154 17.76 -2.10 -5.27
C LEU A 154 16.46 -2.88 -5.03
N GLN A 155 16.50 -4.22 -5.13
CA GLN A 155 15.37 -5.09 -4.83
C GLN A 155 14.84 -4.85 -3.42
N LYS A 156 15.74 -4.78 -2.42
CA LYS A 156 15.38 -4.46 -1.03
C LYS A 156 14.72 -3.08 -0.93
N LYS A 157 15.30 -2.06 -1.56
CA LYS A 157 14.73 -0.69 -1.58
C LYS A 157 13.34 -0.67 -2.18
N TRP A 158 13.10 -1.40 -3.27
CA TRP A 158 11.78 -1.47 -3.91
C TRP A 158 10.76 -2.19 -3.04
N LEU A 159 11.14 -3.27 -2.35
CA LEU A 159 10.26 -3.89 -1.37
C LEU A 159 9.92 -2.93 -0.22
N ASP A 160 10.89 -2.17 0.29
CA ASP A 160 10.65 -1.15 1.31
C ASP A 160 9.66 -0.08 0.81
N ILE A 161 9.77 0.34 -0.45
CA ILE A 161 8.84 1.29 -1.09
C ILE A 161 7.44 0.68 -1.22
N LEU A 162 7.33 -0.54 -1.75
CA LEU A 162 6.04 -1.19 -1.96
C LEU A 162 5.31 -1.37 -0.63
N GLU A 163 6.00 -1.85 0.41
CA GLU A 163 5.41 -2.01 1.74
C GLU A 163 4.96 -0.68 2.36
N ALA A 164 5.68 0.43 2.09
CA ALA A 164 5.31 1.75 2.61
C ALA A 164 4.18 2.43 1.82
N SER A 165 4.17 2.25 0.50
CA SER A 165 3.32 3.01 -0.43
C SER A 165 2.06 2.27 -0.87
N THR A 166 2.07 0.92 -0.88
CA THR A 166 0.89 0.14 -1.24
C THR A 166 0.06 -0.13 0.00
N THR A 167 -0.76 0.86 0.35
CA THR A 167 -1.72 0.74 1.44
C THR A 167 -2.79 -0.29 1.10
N ALA A 168 -3.45 -0.82 2.14
CA ALA A 168 -4.64 -1.65 1.92
C ALA A 168 -5.69 -0.91 1.06
N GLU A 169 -5.77 0.41 1.16
CA GLU A 169 -6.63 1.27 0.37
C GLU A 169 -6.24 1.32 -1.11
N PHE A 170 -4.95 1.25 -1.45
CA PHE A 170 -4.51 1.11 -2.84
C PHE A 170 -4.97 -0.21 -3.43
N VAL A 171 -4.72 -1.33 -2.73
CA VAL A 171 -5.10 -2.67 -3.19
C VAL A 171 -6.62 -2.83 -3.29
N LYS A 172 -7.39 -2.23 -2.37
CA LYS A 172 -8.86 -2.25 -2.37
C LYS A 172 -9.51 -1.58 -3.58
N GLN A 173 -8.77 -0.79 -4.37
CA GLN A 173 -9.31 -0.18 -5.60
C GLN A 173 -9.52 -1.21 -6.72
N TYR A 174 -8.88 -2.37 -6.62
CA TYR A 174 -8.93 -3.41 -7.65
C TYR A 174 -9.91 -4.50 -7.25
N PRO A 175 -10.90 -4.83 -8.09
CA PRO A 175 -11.70 -6.03 -7.87
C PRO A 175 -10.80 -7.28 -7.97
N PRO A 176 -11.25 -8.45 -7.49
CA PRO A 176 -10.55 -9.69 -7.79
C PRO A 176 -10.46 -9.92 -9.30
N ARG A 177 -9.26 -10.22 -9.80
CA ARG A 177 -9.09 -10.61 -11.20
C ARG A 177 -9.73 -11.99 -11.42
N PRO A 178 -10.61 -12.17 -12.42
CA PRO A 178 -11.14 -13.47 -12.80
C PRO A 178 -10.01 -14.47 -13.02
N GLN A 179 -10.17 -15.70 -12.53
CA GLN A 179 -9.19 -16.77 -12.70
C GLN A 179 -9.71 -17.82 -13.67
N ASN A 180 -8.81 -18.43 -14.46
CA ASN A 180 -9.09 -19.57 -15.36
C ASN A 180 -10.08 -19.25 -16.50
N ALA A 181 -10.87 -20.24 -16.95
CA ALA A 181 -11.81 -20.12 -18.06
C ALA A 181 -12.91 -19.05 -17.86
N GLU A 182 -13.16 -18.63 -16.61
CA GLU A 182 -14.06 -17.51 -16.31
C GLU A 182 -13.43 -16.14 -16.61
N ALA A 183 -12.10 -16.10 -16.82
CA ALA A 183 -11.37 -14.89 -17.18
C ALA A 183 -11.47 -14.55 -18.67
N GLU A 184 -11.80 -15.52 -19.51
CA GLU A 184 -11.90 -15.28 -20.94
C GLU A 184 -13.33 -14.94 -21.34
N LEU A 185 -13.48 -13.78 -21.99
CA LEU A 185 -14.72 -13.47 -22.68
C LEU A 185 -15.05 -14.53 -23.74
N PRO A 186 -16.30 -14.99 -23.85
CA PRO A 186 -16.68 -16.03 -24.82
C PRO A 186 -16.28 -15.64 -26.25
N LYS A 187 -15.50 -16.49 -26.92
CA LYS A 187 -15.08 -16.26 -28.33
C LYS A 187 -16.25 -16.30 -29.32
N THR A 188 -17.34 -16.96 -28.92
CA THR A 188 -18.59 -17.02 -29.69
C THR A 188 -19.45 -15.76 -29.53
N SER A 189 -19.17 -14.92 -28.54
CA SER A 189 -19.97 -13.72 -28.29
C SER A 189 -19.67 -12.63 -29.31
N ARG A 190 -20.72 -12.13 -29.97
CA ARG A 190 -20.59 -11.05 -30.95
C ARG A 190 -20.21 -9.75 -30.26
N ALA A 191 -20.80 -9.43 -29.12
CA ALA A 191 -20.44 -8.24 -28.35
C ALA A 191 -18.99 -8.28 -27.85
N ALA A 192 -18.51 -9.44 -27.38
CA ALA A 192 -17.13 -9.60 -26.94
C ALA A 192 -16.15 -9.41 -28.10
N ASN A 193 -16.43 -10.00 -29.27
CA ASN A 193 -15.58 -9.83 -30.45
C ASN A 193 -15.56 -8.37 -30.92
N ARG A 194 -16.70 -7.67 -30.86
CA ARG A 194 -16.73 -6.24 -31.19
C ARG A 194 -15.92 -5.38 -30.22
N LEU A 195 -15.95 -5.72 -28.92
CA LEU A 195 -15.10 -5.05 -27.93
C LEU A 195 -13.63 -5.24 -28.29
N ARG A 196 -13.21 -6.48 -28.60
CA ARG A 196 -11.82 -6.79 -29.00
C ARG A 196 -11.39 -6.07 -30.27
N GLU A 197 -12.23 -6.05 -31.30
CA GLU A 197 -11.98 -5.26 -32.52
C GLU A 197 -11.78 -3.78 -32.20
N THR A 198 -12.62 -3.23 -31.30
CA THR A 198 -12.50 -1.83 -30.88
C THR A 198 -11.20 -1.60 -30.14
N LEU A 199 -10.85 -2.47 -29.17
CA LEU A 199 -9.60 -2.38 -28.41
C LEU A 199 -8.36 -2.57 -29.29
N ALA A 200 -8.41 -3.44 -30.30
CA ALA A 200 -7.33 -3.68 -31.24
C ALA A 200 -7.05 -2.49 -32.17
N SER A 201 -7.98 -1.55 -32.29
CA SER A 201 -7.74 -0.28 -33.02
C SER A 201 -7.00 0.77 -32.19
N CYS A 202 -6.80 0.53 -30.89
CA CYS A 202 -6.01 1.43 -30.04
C CYS A 202 -4.54 1.39 -30.46
N PRO A 203 -3.90 2.55 -30.69
CA PRO A 203 -2.46 2.59 -30.93
C PRO A 203 -1.68 2.02 -29.76
N VAL A 204 -0.56 1.38 -30.06
CA VAL A 204 0.44 0.99 -29.07
C VAL A 204 1.26 2.23 -28.73
N VAL A 205 0.82 3.04 -27.75
CA VAL A 205 1.61 4.18 -27.28
C VAL A 205 2.57 3.69 -26.19
N SER A 206 3.61 2.99 -26.62
CA SER A 206 4.65 2.52 -25.70
C SER A 206 5.25 3.70 -24.95
N SER A 207 5.25 3.60 -23.62
CA SER A 207 5.83 4.57 -22.68
C SER A 207 7.24 4.98 -23.12
N GLY A 208 7.36 6.19 -23.70
CA GLY A 208 8.62 6.92 -23.74
C GLY A 208 9.02 7.60 -25.05
N MET A 209 8.55 7.20 -26.24
CA MET A 209 9.17 7.72 -27.48
C MET A 209 8.29 7.88 -28.73
N ILE A 210 6.98 7.62 -28.70
CA ILE A 210 6.18 7.88 -29.90
C ILE A 210 5.89 9.38 -30.00
N ASP A 211 6.59 10.04 -30.90
CA ASP A 211 6.25 11.39 -31.35
C ASP A 211 4.85 11.36 -31.97
N PHE A 212 3.94 12.21 -31.48
CA PHE A 212 2.55 12.32 -31.96
C PHE A 212 2.39 12.33 -33.50
N PRO A 213 3.29 12.98 -34.27
CA PRO A 213 3.29 12.91 -35.73
C PRO A 213 3.39 11.49 -36.34
N MET A 214 3.92 10.51 -35.62
CA MET A 214 4.09 9.13 -36.12
C MET A 214 2.83 8.28 -36.04
N LEU A 215 1.82 8.71 -35.29
CA LEU A 215 0.52 8.02 -35.24
C LEU A 215 -0.21 8.20 -36.57
N SER A 216 -0.78 7.12 -37.09
CA SER A 216 -1.70 7.16 -38.23
C SER A 216 -2.96 7.96 -37.89
N ASP A 217 -3.68 8.44 -38.91
CA ASP A 217 -4.90 9.22 -38.71
C ASP A 217 -5.96 8.45 -37.90
N ALA A 218 -6.06 7.13 -38.10
CA ALA A 218 -6.97 6.27 -37.33
C ALA A 218 -6.57 6.18 -35.85
N GLU A 219 -5.28 6.08 -35.56
CA GLU A 219 -4.76 6.02 -34.19
C GLU A 219 -4.96 7.35 -33.46
N ARG A 220 -4.79 8.49 -34.16
CA ARG A 220 -5.05 9.83 -33.61
C ARG A 220 -6.51 10.05 -33.21
N LEU A 221 -7.45 9.29 -33.78
CA LEU A 221 -8.85 9.32 -33.34
C LEU A 221 -9.06 8.58 -32.01
N CYS A 222 -8.16 7.68 -31.65
CA CYS A 222 -8.30 6.83 -30.46
C CYS A 222 -7.63 7.41 -29.21
N VAL A 223 -6.61 8.26 -29.37
CA VAL A 223 -5.84 8.83 -28.26
C VAL A 223 -5.77 10.35 -28.28
N THR A 224 -5.59 10.94 -27.10
CA THR A 224 -5.31 12.36 -26.89
C THR A 224 -4.00 12.48 -26.13
N ALA A 225 -3.08 13.32 -26.61
CA ALA A 225 -1.86 13.65 -25.89
C ALA A 225 -2.15 14.72 -24.83
N GLU A 226 -1.61 14.54 -23.64
CA GLU A 226 -1.63 15.52 -22.57
C GLU A 226 -0.33 16.33 -22.64
N TYR A 227 -0.45 17.66 -22.67
CA TYR A 227 0.69 18.57 -22.83
C TYR A 227 0.92 19.37 -21.55
N ASP A 228 2.19 19.47 -21.15
CA ASP A 228 2.61 20.43 -20.15
C ASP A 228 2.42 21.85 -20.68
N GLN A 229 1.63 22.66 -19.98
CA GLN A 229 1.22 23.99 -20.45
C GLN A 229 2.39 24.98 -20.56
N LEU A 230 3.50 24.74 -19.85
CA LEU A 230 4.65 25.64 -19.82
C LEU A 230 5.69 25.28 -20.90
N THR A 231 5.97 24.00 -21.06
CA THR A 231 7.02 23.48 -21.95
C THR A 231 6.48 23.03 -23.31
N GLY A 232 5.16 22.82 -23.43
CA GLY A 232 4.53 22.26 -24.63
C GLY A 232 4.90 20.79 -24.88
N LYS A 233 5.57 20.12 -23.93
CA LYS A 233 5.96 18.72 -24.06
C LYS A 233 4.81 17.79 -23.71
N ILE A 234 4.74 16.65 -24.38
CA ILE A 234 3.80 15.59 -24.02
C ILE A 234 4.21 15.01 -22.66
N ILE A 235 3.29 15.04 -21.70
CA ILE A 235 3.46 14.50 -20.34
C ILE A 235 2.67 13.22 -20.12
N GLY A 236 1.74 12.89 -21.02
CA GLY A 236 0.90 11.72 -20.88
C GLY A 236 0.03 11.48 -22.10
N TRP A 237 -0.68 10.36 -22.05
CA TRP A 237 -1.63 9.96 -23.06
C TRP A 237 -2.92 9.51 -22.38
N SER A 238 -4.05 9.77 -23.03
CA SER A 238 -5.36 9.26 -22.63
C SER A 238 -6.13 8.79 -23.86
N TRP A 239 -7.13 7.93 -23.69
CA TRP A 239 -8.05 7.64 -24.79
C TRP A 239 -8.91 8.86 -25.10
N SER A 240 -9.21 9.07 -26.39
CA SER A 240 -10.13 10.12 -26.81
C SER A 240 -11.52 9.87 -26.21
N ASN A 241 -12.28 10.95 -26.01
CA ASN A 241 -13.63 10.86 -25.46
C ASN A 241 -14.55 10.00 -26.32
N ASP A 242 -14.37 10.00 -27.64
CA ASP A 242 -15.20 9.21 -28.55
C ASP A 242 -14.83 7.72 -28.49
N PHE A 243 -13.53 7.40 -28.42
CA PHE A 243 -13.09 6.03 -28.19
C PHE A 243 -13.60 5.47 -26.85
N ILE A 244 -13.54 6.28 -25.78
CA ILE A 244 -14.11 5.91 -24.47
C ILE A 244 -15.62 5.62 -24.57
N LYS A 245 -16.38 6.43 -25.33
CA LYS A 245 -17.82 6.17 -25.54
C LYS A 245 -18.05 4.86 -26.27
N ASP A 246 -17.26 4.56 -27.29
CA ASP A 246 -17.38 3.33 -28.07
C ASP A 246 -17.04 2.08 -27.24
N VAL A 247 -15.98 2.13 -26.43
CA VAL A 247 -15.64 1.06 -25.48
C VAL A 247 -16.78 0.85 -24.47
N LYS A 248 -17.34 1.92 -23.88
CA LYS A 248 -18.48 1.82 -22.96
C LYS A 248 -19.73 1.22 -23.61
N LYS A 249 -19.98 1.56 -24.87
CA LYS A 249 -21.07 0.97 -25.66
C LYS A 249 -20.86 -0.54 -25.84
N CYS A 250 -19.63 -0.95 -26.14
CA CYS A 250 -19.26 -2.36 -26.23
C CYS A 250 -19.43 -3.09 -24.89
N LEU A 251 -18.95 -2.52 -23.78
CA LEU A 251 -19.14 -3.07 -22.43
C LEU A 251 -20.63 -3.26 -22.07
N THR A 252 -21.48 -2.29 -22.45
CA THR A 252 -22.93 -2.39 -22.26
C THR A 252 -23.55 -3.53 -23.06
N ALA A 253 -23.06 -3.76 -24.28
CA ALA A 253 -23.48 -4.87 -25.12
C ALA A 253 -23.02 -6.22 -24.54
N VAL A 254 -21.76 -6.31 -24.08
CA VAL A 254 -21.23 -7.52 -23.42
C VAL A 254 -22.01 -7.84 -22.16
N LYS A 255 -22.34 -6.85 -21.33
CA LYS A 255 -23.18 -7.07 -20.15
C LYS A 255 -24.53 -7.68 -20.52
N ARG A 256 -25.16 -7.20 -21.60
CA ARG A 256 -26.47 -7.68 -22.07
C ARG A 256 -26.41 -9.12 -22.59
N GLU A 257 -25.33 -9.47 -23.29
CA GLU A 257 -25.18 -10.77 -23.95
C GLU A 257 -24.60 -11.84 -23.01
N CYS A 258 -23.64 -11.48 -22.15
CA CYS A 258 -22.85 -12.38 -21.32
C CYS A 258 -23.10 -12.22 -19.81
N GLY A 259 -23.96 -11.30 -19.39
CA GLY A 259 -24.26 -11.02 -17.99
C GLY A 259 -23.14 -10.28 -17.23
N ASP A 260 -23.26 -10.22 -15.90
CA ASP A 260 -22.31 -9.47 -15.05
C ASP A 260 -20.91 -10.10 -15.04
N ARG A 261 -20.80 -11.44 -15.11
CA ARG A 261 -19.49 -12.11 -15.22
C ARG A 261 -18.76 -11.76 -16.51
N GLY A 262 -19.48 -11.72 -17.63
CA GLY A 262 -18.90 -11.26 -18.89
C GLY A 262 -18.47 -9.80 -18.82
N LEU A 263 -19.24 -8.93 -18.17
CA LEU A 263 -18.82 -7.56 -17.93
C LEU A 263 -17.54 -7.47 -17.08
N GLU A 264 -17.42 -8.25 -16.00
CA GLU A 264 -16.22 -8.28 -15.16
C GLU A 264 -14.98 -8.66 -15.99
N ALA A 265 -15.03 -9.73 -16.77
CA ALA A 265 -13.94 -10.13 -17.67
C ALA A 265 -13.62 -9.06 -18.72
N ALA A 266 -14.64 -8.46 -19.33
CA ALA A 266 -14.48 -7.41 -20.32
C ALA A 266 -13.81 -6.15 -19.76
N VAL A 267 -14.16 -5.74 -18.55
CA VAL A 267 -13.55 -4.57 -17.90
C VAL A 267 -12.07 -4.82 -17.62
N TRP A 268 -11.69 -6.05 -17.25
CA TRP A 268 -10.29 -6.43 -17.13
C TRP A 268 -9.55 -6.38 -18.45
N GLU A 269 -10.13 -6.89 -19.54
CA GLU A 269 -9.54 -6.80 -20.88
C GLU A 269 -9.34 -5.35 -21.33
N VAL A 270 -10.33 -4.47 -21.10
CA VAL A 270 -10.22 -3.03 -21.35
C VAL A 270 -9.08 -2.42 -20.52
N ARG A 271 -9.00 -2.79 -19.24
CA ARG A 271 -7.97 -2.30 -18.32
C ARG A 271 -6.58 -2.71 -18.79
N ASP A 272 -6.40 -3.97 -19.16
CA ASP A 272 -5.11 -4.52 -19.61
C ASP A 272 -4.63 -3.83 -20.90
N VAL A 273 -5.53 -3.57 -21.85
CA VAL A 273 -5.22 -2.81 -23.07
C VAL A 273 -4.88 -1.36 -22.73
N TYR A 274 -5.65 -0.73 -21.85
CA TYR A 274 -5.40 0.66 -21.41
C TYR A 274 -4.05 0.78 -20.69
N SER A 275 -3.71 -0.16 -19.79
CA SER A 275 -2.44 -0.15 -19.04
C SER A 275 -1.23 -0.45 -19.92
N SER A 276 -1.41 -1.26 -20.97
CA SER A 276 -0.34 -1.60 -21.90
C SER A 276 0.02 -0.45 -22.85
N TYR A 277 -0.97 0.39 -23.20
CA TYR A 277 -0.82 1.33 -24.32
C TYR A 277 -1.03 2.80 -23.99
N VAL A 278 -1.61 3.15 -22.84
CA VAL A 278 -1.99 4.54 -22.57
C VAL A 278 -1.60 4.96 -21.17
N GLY A 279 -2.15 4.29 -20.16
CA GLY A 279 -1.97 4.66 -18.77
C GLY A 279 -2.12 3.45 -17.87
N GLY A 280 -1.04 3.05 -17.21
CA GLY A 280 -1.04 1.97 -16.24
C GLY A 280 -0.75 2.45 -14.84
N ILE A 281 -0.19 1.56 -14.03
CA ILE A 281 0.41 1.93 -12.77
C ILE A 281 1.66 2.75 -13.05
N THR A 282 1.70 3.94 -12.49
CA THR A 282 2.83 4.85 -12.49
C THR A 282 3.28 5.08 -11.06
N CYS A 283 4.57 5.40 -10.88
CA CYS A 283 5.13 5.70 -9.60
C CYS A 283 5.73 7.10 -9.64
N GLU A 284 5.27 7.99 -8.76
CA GLU A 284 5.83 9.32 -8.63
C GLU A 284 6.75 9.35 -7.42
N LYS A 285 8.01 9.74 -7.63
CA LYS A 285 8.94 10.03 -6.54
C LYS A 285 8.71 11.46 -6.05
N ARG A 286 8.24 11.61 -4.82
CA ARG A 286 8.04 12.89 -4.13
C ARG A 286 9.06 13.08 -3.01
N GLY A 287 9.32 14.35 -2.67
CA GLY A 287 10.20 14.75 -1.56
C GLY A 287 11.50 15.44 -2.00
N MET A 288 11.95 16.41 -1.18
CA MET A 288 13.26 17.05 -1.30
C MET A 288 14.16 16.59 -0.16
N ASN A 289 15.43 16.30 -0.46
CA ASN A 289 16.51 16.19 0.53
C ASN A 289 16.25 15.20 1.69
N GLN A 290 16.40 13.90 1.39
CA GLN A 290 16.53 12.74 2.30
C GLN A 290 15.25 11.96 2.67
N SER A 291 14.05 12.50 2.48
CA SER A 291 12.80 11.73 2.60
C SER A 291 12.20 11.45 1.22
N GLU A 292 12.74 10.47 0.52
CA GLU A 292 12.12 9.97 -0.71
C GLU A 292 10.82 9.25 -0.34
N CYS A 293 9.67 9.80 -0.74
CA CYS A 293 8.40 9.09 -0.71
C CYS A 293 7.96 8.75 -2.12
N TYR A 294 7.33 7.59 -2.28
CA TYR A 294 6.87 7.11 -3.56
C TYR A 294 5.35 6.99 -3.50
N VAL A 295 4.67 7.47 -4.53
CA VAL A 295 3.21 7.42 -4.61
C VAL A 295 2.84 6.69 -5.90
N PHE A 296 2.04 5.63 -5.77
CA PHE A 296 1.52 4.90 -6.92
C PHE A 296 0.20 5.53 -7.38
N HIS A 297 0.09 5.70 -8.70
CA HIS A 297 -1.12 6.16 -9.37
C HIS A 297 -1.48 5.17 -10.46
N ASP A 298 -2.74 4.76 -10.55
CA ASP A 298 -3.22 3.94 -11.66
C ASP A 298 -4.45 4.63 -12.26
N GLN A 299 -4.35 5.05 -13.51
CA GLN A 299 -5.46 5.67 -14.24
C GLN A 299 -6.49 4.62 -14.70
N SER A 300 -6.04 3.39 -14.88
CA SER A 300 -6.84 2.28 -15.41
C SER A 300 -7.95 1.82 -14.45
N VAL A 301 -7.83 2.13 -13.15
CA VAL A 301 -8.89 1.86 -12.14
C VAL A 301 -10.20 2.57 -12.44
N TYR A 302 -10.17 3.59 -13.31
CA TYR A 302 -11.36 4.24 -13.83
C TYR A 302 -12.38 3.22 -14.39
N TRP A 303 -11.89 2.18 -15.07
CA TRP A 303 -12.76 1.20 -15.74
C TRP A 303 -13.52 0.32 -14.75
N PHE A 304 -12.95 0.05 -13.57
CA PHE A 304 -13.62 -0.73 -12.52
C PHE A 304 -14.80 0.01 -11.87
N LYS A 305 -14.88 1.33 -12.00
CA LYS A 305 -16.05 2.10 -11.50
C LYS A 305 -17.35 1.73 -12.19
N SER A 306 -17.28 1.09 -13.36
CA SER A 306 -18.45 0.60 -14.11
C SER A 306 -19.00 -0.74 -13.58
N LEU A 307 -18.23 -1.44 -12.74
CA LEU A 307 -18.66 -2.70 -12.16
C LEU A 307 -19.69 -2.48 -11.05
N PRO A 308 -20.67 -3.38 -10.91
CA PRO A 308 -21.57 -3.36 -9.76
C PRO A 308 -20.75 -3.47 -8.47
N LYS A 309 -21.07 -2.62 -7.49
CA LYS A 309 -20.47 -2.73 -6.15
C LYS A 309 -20.92 -4.05 -5.55
N ARG A 310 -19.97 -4.94 -5.25
CA ARG A 310 -20.27 -6.16 -4.48
C ARG A 310 -20.74 -5.72 -3.09
N PRO A 311 -21.83 -6.30 -2.56
CA PRO A 311 -22.31 -6.03 -1.21
C PRO A 311 -21.28 -6.43 -0.16
#